data_AF-A0A3A4PZX6-F1
#
_entry.id   AF-A0A3A4PZX6-F1
#
_cell.length_a   1.000
_cell.length_b   1.000
_cell.length_c   1.000
_cell.angle_alpha   90.00
_cell.angle_beta   90.00
_cell.angle_gamma   90.00
#
_symmetry.space_group_name_H-M   'P 1'
#
loop_
_entity.id
_entity.type
_entity.pdbx_description
1 polymer ?
#
loop_
_entity_poly.entity_id
_entity_poly.type
_entity_poly.pdbx_seq_one_letter_code
_entity_poly.pdbx_strand_id
1 'polypeptide(L)'
;MAEALGLAVLAAGCERNVRLADKTVPTVTVRPVTHYGVALDEDATPEDVAYVLLRALRDDVNAASDEDRRRALDVQFDLAAPNAITSALRHQRLTRDEAIYQVVTHWAPIVAYYVDNFDFDLATARQQLAATPSHVGTDGQTVCAVVVPLADPGGDERAAVFLEIMLAREKAGDRGAAGSSNGKEFWRVVQLQFETRRRPPQAALPLLPHSLTP
;
A
#
# COMPACT_ATOMS: atom_id res chain seq x y z
N MET A 1 22.31 -50.60 40.79
CA MET A 1 21.18 -50.67 39.84
C MET A 1 21.25 -49.42 38.99
N ALA A 2 21.50 -49.63 37.70
CA ALA A 2 21.67 -48.59 36.70
C ALA A 2 20.39 -48.51 35.88
N GLU A 3 19.87 -47.31 35.65
CA GLU A 3 19.11 -47.01 34.43
C GLU A 3 19.55 -45.64 33.92
N ALA A 4 20.33 -45.69 32.84
CA ALA A 4 20.56 -44.57 31.96
C ALA A 4 19.37 -44.53 30.98
N LEU A 5 18.65 -43.41 30.97
CA LEU A 5 17.70 -43.09 29.92
C LEU A 5 18.29 -41.95 29.10
N GLY A 6 19.01 -42.34 28.05
CA GLY A 6 19.26 -41.49 26.91
C GLY A 6 18.04 -41.53 25.98
N LEU A 7 17.59 -40.36 25.55
CA LEU A 7 16.99 -40.19 24.24
C LEU A 7 17.31 -38.77 23.74
N ALA A 8 18.36 -38.66 22.94
CA ALA A 8 18.48 -37.58 21.97
C ALA A 8 17.41 -37.81 20.90
N VAL A 9 16.75 -36.75 20.42
CA VAL A 9 16.28 -36.62 19.04
C VAL A 9 15.77 -35.18 18.82
N LEU A 10 16.48 -34.51 17.90
CA LEU A 10 16.05 -33.41 17.03
C LEU A 10 15.98 -31.98 17.60
N ALA A 11 17.12 -31.31 17.43
CA ALA A 11 17.21 -29.99 16.78
C ALA A 11 15.87 -29.44 16.26
N ALA A 12 15.16 -28.71 17.11
CA ALA A 12 14.10 -27.79 16.68
C ALA A 12 14.76 -26.55 16.06
N GLY A 13 15.32 -26.71 14.87
CA GLY A 13 15.47 -25.60 13.93
C GLY A 13 14.07 -25.22 13.44
N CYS A 14 13.36 -24.42 14.21
CA CYS A 14 12.04 -23.89 13.88
C CYS A 14 11.90 -22.44 14.37
N GLU A 15 12.74 -21.54 13.87
CA GLU A 15 12.34 -20.15 13.70
C GLU A 15 11.73 -19.97 12.30
N ARG A 16 10.72 -20.77 11.96
CA ARG A 16 9.71 -20.31 10.99
C ARG A 16 8.73 -19.51 11.81
N ASN A 17 8.59 -18.22 11.49
CA ASN A 17 7.65 -17.32 12.13
C ASN A 17 6.29 -18.01 12.35
N VAL A 18 6.02 -18.42 13.60
CA VAL A 18 4.77 -19.09 14.02
C VAL A 18 3.52 -18.29 13.60
N ARG A 19 3.70 -16.98 13.39
CA ARG A 19 2.67 -16.04 12.90
C ARG A 19 2.14 -16.33 11.49
N LEU A 20 2.84 -17.10 10.66
CA LEU A 20 2.47 -17.39 9.27
C LEU A 20 2.31 -18.88 8.97
N ALA A 21 2.46 -19.75 9.98
CA ALA A 21 2.55 -21.20 9.82
C ALA A 21 1.34 -21.83 9.07
N ASP A 22 0.17 -21.17 9.10
CA ASP A 22 -1.06 -21.64 8.46
C ASP A 22 -1.54 -20.73 7.31
N LYS A 23 -0.75 -19.74 6.91
CA LYS A 23 -1.16 -18.74 5.91
C LYS A 23 -0.44 -18.96 4.60
N THR A 24 -1.20 -19.18 3.53
CA THR A 24 -0.67 -19.10 2.17
C THR A 24 -0.33 -17.65 1.87
N VAL A 25 0.97 -17.33 1.85
CA VAL A 25 1.44 -15.99 1.49
C VAL A 25 1.44 -15.87 -0.04
N PRO A 26 0.70 -14.92 -0.63
CA PRO A 26 0.67 -14.77 -2.07
C PRO A 26 2.02 -14.26 -2.58
N THR A 27 2.53 -14.89 -3.64
CA THR A 27 3.71 -14.38 -4.34
C THR A 27 3.33 -13.19 -5.21
N VAL A 28 3.79 -12.00 -4.84
CA VAL A 28 3.52 -10.76 -5.59
C VAL A 28 4.48 -10.62 -6.77
N THR A 29 3.93 -10.38 -7.96
CA THR A 29 4.70 -10.10 -9.18
C THR A 29 4.20 -8.80 -9.81
N VAL A 30 5.13 -7.91 -10.16
CA VAL A 30 4.81 -6.62 -10.79
C VAL A 30 4.43 -6.84 -12.25
N ARG A 31 3.22 -6.47 -12.62
CA ARG A 31 2.62 -6.61 -13.97
C ARG A 31 1.50 -5.59 -14.15
N PRO A 32 1.10 -5.22 -15.38
CA PRO A 32 -0.14 -4.47 -15.59
C PRO A 32 -1.33 -5.17 -14.94
N VAL A 33 -2.19 -4.41 -14.28
CA VAL A 33 -3.42 -4.93 -13.65
C VAL A 33 -4.59 -4.01 -13.99
N THR A 34 -5.81 -4.51 -13.88
CA THR A 34 -7.02 -3.72 -14.09
C THR A 34 -7.98 -3.97 -12.95
N HIS A 35 -8.32 -2.91 -12.24
CA HIS A 35 -9.18 -2.95 -11.05
C HIS A 35 -10.11 -1.74 -11.06
N TYR A 36 -11.38 -1.93 -10.67
CA TYR A 36 -12.41 -0.89 -10.69
C TYR A 36 -12.53 -0.12 -12.03
N GLY A 37 -12.29 -0.80 -13.16
CA GLY A 37 -12.32 -0.20 -14.50
C GLY A 37 -11.10 0.65 -14.86
N VAL A 38 -10.05 0.66 -14.03
CA VAL A 38 -8.81 1.42 -14.24
C VAL A 38 -7.67 0.47 -14.60
N ALA A 39 -7.04 0.70 -15.75
CA ALA A 39 -5.83 -0.01 -16.14
C ALA A 39 -4.61 0.66 -15.47
N LEU A 40 -3.86 -0.13 -14.71
CA LEU A 40 -2.64 0.29 -14.03
C LEU A 40 -1.41 -0.25 -14.77
N ASP A 41 -1.21 0.26 -15.97
CA ASP A 41 -0.06 -0.02 -16.83
C ASP A 41 1.04 1.05 -16.69
N GLU A 42 1.90 1.22 -17.70
CA GLU A 42 3.05 2.12 -17.65
C GLU A 42 2.67 3.61 -17.66
N ASP A 43 1.51 3.91 -18.23
CA ASP A 43 0.97 5.27 -18.41
C ASP A 43 0.06 5.70 -17.24
N ALA A 44 -0.28 4.77 -16.34
CA ALA A 44 -1.08 5.06 -15.16
C ALA A 44 -0.41 6.12 -14.28
N THR A 45 -1.20 7.06 -13.75
CA THR A 45 -0.69 8.09 -12.84
C THR A 45 -0.60 7.57 -11.40
N PRO A 46 0.19 8.22 -10.53
CA PRO A 46 0.17 7.94 -9.09
C PRO A 46 -1.23 8.00 -8.48
N GLU A 47 -2.05 8.96 -8.90
CA GLU A 47 -3.43 9.16 -8.45
C GLU A 47 -4.35 8.01 -8.87
N ASP A 48 -4.16 7.47 -10.08
CA ASP A 48 -4.92 6.28 -10.53
C ASP A 48 -4.64 5.07 -9.63
N VAL A 49 -3.37 4.85 -9.24
CA VAL A 49 -2.98 3.78 -8.31
C VAL A 49 -3.55 4.03 -6.91
N ALA A 50 -3.47 5.27 -6.42
CA ALA A 50 -4.02 5.66 -5.13
C ALA A 50 -5.55 5.47 -5.08
N TYR A 51 -6.27 5.83 -6.15
CA TYR A 51 -7.71 5.59 -6.26
C TYR A 51 -8.06 4.10 -6.11
N VAL A 52 -7.39 3.23 -6.87
CA VAL A 52 -7.63 1.78 -6.81
C VAL A 52 -7.31 1.24 -5.41
N LEU A 53 -6.22 1.71 -4.79
CA LEU A 53 -5.87 1.33 -3.43
C LEU A 53 -6.95 1.74 -2.43
N LEU A 54 -7.38 2.99 -2.43
CA LEU A 54 -8.37 3.52 -1.47
C LEU A 54 -9.72 2.79 -1.61
N ARG A 55 -10.14 2.48 -2.84
CA ARG A 55 -11.31 1.63 -3.10
C ARG A 55 -11.14 0.22 -2.52
N ALA A 56 -9.99 -0.42 -2.74
CA ALA A 56 -9.71 -1.75 -2.19
C ALA A 56 -9.64 -1.78 -0.66
N LEU A 57 -9.09 -0.73 -0.03
CA LEU A 57 -9.07 -0.59 1.42
C LEU A 57 -10.48 -0.42 1.98
N ARG A 58 -11.34 0.33 1.29
CA ARG A 58 -12.74 0.44 1.66
C ARG A 58 -13.49 -0.88 1.57
N ASP A 59 -13.28 -1.63 0.49
CA ASP A 59 -13.90 -2.93 0.31
C ASP A 59 -13.42 -3.96 1.35
N ASP A 60 -12.15 -3.91 1.79
CA ASP A 60 -11.61 -4.76 2.88
C ASP A 60 -12.26 -4.43 4.23
N VAL A 61 -12.28 -3.15 4.60
CA VAL A 61 -12.85 -2.70 5.89
C VAL A 61 -14.36 -2.96 5.96
N ASN A 62 -15.08 -2.77 4.85
CA ASN A 62 -16.53 -2.97 4.78
C ASN A 62 -16.95 -4.38 4.35
N ALA A 63 -16.00 -5.32 4.24
CA ALA A 63 -16.28 -6.68 3.80
C ALA A 63 -17.29 -7.38 4.72
N ALA A 64 -18.38 -7.87 4.15
CA ALA A 64 -19.40 -8.63 4.89
C ALA A 64 -19.02 -10.12 5.06
N SER A 65 -18.02 -10.59 4.31
CA SER A 65 -17.56 -11.98 4.32
C SER A 65 -16.04 -12.08 4.19
N ASP A 66 -15.48 -13.22 4.61
CA ASP A 66 -14.07 -13.53 4.40
C ASP A 66 -13.69 -13.58 2.92
N GLU A 67 -14.63 -13.92 2.04
CA GLU A 67 -14.38 -13.98 0.60
C GLU A 67 -14.25 -12.57 0.00
N ASP A 68 -15.17 -11.67 0.36
CA ASP A 68 -15.10 -10.25 -0.06
C ASP A 68 -13.80 -9.62 0.43
N ARG A 69 -13.44 -9.90 1.69
CA ARG A 69 -12.17 -9.45 2.27
C ARG A 69 -10.96 -9.98 1.51
N ARG A 70 -10.94 -11.27 1.15
CA ARG A 70 -9.85 -11.85 0.34
C ARG A 70 -9.75 -11.19 -1.03
N ARG A 71 -10.88 -10.96 -1.71
CA ARG A 71 -10.91 -10.27 -3.00
C ARG A 71 -10.31 -8.86 -2.89
N ALA A 72 -10.69 -8.10 -1.87
CA ALA A 72 -10.13 -6.77 -1.62
C ALA A 72 -8.62 -6.82 -1.31
N LEU A 73 -8.19 -7.81 -0.52
CA LEU A 73 -6.79 -8.00 -0.16
C LEU A 73 -5.93 -8.42 -1.35
N ASP A 74 -6.45 -9.24 -2.27
CA ASP A 74 -5.77 -9.62 -3.52
C ASP A 74 -5.47 -8.39 -4.38
N VAL A 75 -6.41 -7.43 -4.45
CA VAL A 75 -6.17 -6.14 -5.11
C VAL A 75 -5.04 -5.38 -4.40
N GLN A 76 -5.05 -5.30 -3.08
CA GLN A 76 -3.98 -4.62 -2.33
C GLN A 76 -2.61 -5.27 -2.59
N PHE A 77 -2.52 -6.60 -2.69
CA PHE A 77 -1.29 -7.30 -3.05
C PHE A 77 -0.82 -7.02 -4.48
N ASP A 78 -1.73 -6.94 -5.45
CA ASP A 78 -1.41 -6.56 -6.83
C ASP A 78 -0.80 -5.14 -6.93
N LEU A 79 -1.17 -4.26 -5.99
CA LEU A 79 -0.66 -2.87 -5.93
C LEU A 79 0.63 -2.71 -5.13
N ALA A 80 1.07 -3.73 -4.37
CA ALA A 80 2.24 -3.60 -3.52
C ALA A 80 3.54 -3.40 -4.31
N ALA A 81 4.47 -2.62 -3.73
CA ALA A 81 5.82 -2.37 -4.26
C ALA A 81 6.81 -3.35 -3.63
N PRO A 82 6.98 -4.56 -4.19
CA PRO A 82 7.68 -5.63 -3.48
C PRO A 82 9.15 -5.32 -3.20
N ASN A 83 9.87 -4.71 -4.13
CA ASN A 83 11.30 -4.45 -3.94
C ASN A 83 11.50 -3.28 -2.98
N ALA A 84 10.67 -2.23 -3.08
CA ALA A 84 10.71 -1.11 -2.14
C ALA A 84 10.41 -1.57 -0.70
N ILE A 85 9.36 -2.36 -0.51
CA ILE A 85 8.98 -2.89 0.81
C ILE A 85 10.09 -3.78 1.39
N THR A 86 10.62 -4.70 0.60
CA THR A 86 11.71 -5.58 1.07
C THR A 86 13.00 -4.85 1.38
N SER A 87 13.36 -3.83 0.59
CA SER A 87 14.53 -2.99 0.88
C SER A 87 14.37 -2.25 2.22
N ALA A 88 13.19 -1.68 2.47
CA ALA A 88 12.88 -1.00 3.73
C ALA A 88 12.93 -1.94 4.95
N LEU A 89 12.54 -3.20 4.77
CA LEU A 89 12.50 -4.21 5.83
C LEU A 89 13.71 -5.17 5.83
N ARG A 90 14.78 -4.87 5.07
CA ARG A 90 15.96 -5.74 4.93
C ARG A 90 16.59 -6.20 6.24
N HIS A 91 16.40 -5.43 7.31
CA HIS A 91 16.94 -5.72 8.64
C HIS A 91 16.11 -6.74 9.44
N GLN A 92 14.87 -7.06 9.03
CA GLN A 92 13.92 -7.86 9.81
C GLN A 92 14.02 -9.38 9.62
N ARG A 93 15.01 -9.90 8.86
CA ARG A 93 15.17 -11.35 8.57
C ARG A 93 13.90 -12.03 8.03
N LEU A 94 13.11 -11.30 7.25
CA LEU A 94 11.91 -11.81 6.59
C LEU A 94 12.25 -12.23 5.16
N THR A 95 11.57 -13.25 4.65
CA THR A 95 11.52 -13.47 3.20
C THR A 95 10.75 -12.34 2.52
N ARG A 96 10.93 -12.20 1.20
CA ARG A 96 10.25 -11.17 0.40
C ARG A 96 8.74 -11.19 0.60
N ASP A 97 8.15 -12.37 0.46
CA ASP A 97 6.70 -12.54 0.52
C ASP A 97 6.17 -12.27 1.94
N GLU A 98 6.90 -12.67 2.99
CA GLU A 98 6.54 -12.35 4.38
C GLU A 98 6.58 -10.84 4.68
N ALA A 99 7.60 -10.14 4.19
CA ALA A 99 7.72 -8.69 4.36
C ALA A 99 6.55 -7.95 3.69
N ILE A 100 6.19 -8.35 2.47
CA ILE A 100 5.06 -7.78 1.73
C ILE A 100 3.75 -8.08 2.47
N TYR A 101 3.53 -9.33 2.86
CA TYR A 101 2.35 -9.75 3.62
C TYR A 101 2.19 -8.95 4.91
N GLN A 102 3.27 -8.79 5.68
CA GLN A 102 3.26 -8.03 6.92
C GLN A 102 2.86 -6.57 6.68
N VAL A 103 3.33 -5.93 5.61
CA VAL A 103 2.97 -4.53 5.32
C VAL A 103 1.54 -4.41 4.81
N VAL A 104 1.19 -5.16 3.76
CA VAL A 104 -0.09 -5.03 3.06
C VAL A 104 -1.27 -5.31 3.98
N THR A 105 -1.18 -6.35 4.82
CA THR A 105 -2.27 -6.71 5.75
C THR A 105 -2.52 -5.70 6.86
N HIS A 106 -1.63 -4.73 7.07
CA HIS A 106 -1.82 -3.65 8.03
C HIS A 106 -2.39 -2.37 7.40
N TRP A 107 -2.46 -2.26 6.07
CA TRP A 107 -2.97 -1.05 5.42
C TRP A 107 -4.42 -0.75 5.78
N ALA A 108 -5.34 -1.72 5.65
CA ALA A 108 -6.75 -1.52 6.00
C ALA A 108 -6.93 -1.13 7.48
N PRO A 109 -6.33 -1.83 8.47
CA PRO A 109 -6.36 -1.40 9.86
C PRO A 109 -5.84 0.00 10.12
N ILE A 110 -4.79 0.46 9.41
CA ILE A 110 -4.26 1.84 9.55
C ILE A 110 -5.34 2.86 9.20
N VAL A 111 -6.09 2.64 8.11
CA VAL A 111 -7.02 3.64 7.57
C VAL A 111 -8.47 3.45 7.99
N ALA A 112 -8.79 2.37 8.72
CA ALA A 112 -10.17 1.94 9.00
C ALA A 112 -11.06 3.05 9.59
N TYR A 113 -10.51 3.90 10.47
CA TYR A 113 -11.25 5.02 11.05
C TYR A 113 -11.75 6.03 10.01
N TYR A 114 -11.00 6.23 8.91
CA TYR A 114 -11.29 7.20 7.86
C TYR A 114 -11.95 6.61 6.61
N VAL A 115 -12.32 5.32 6.63
CA VAL A 115 -12.69 4.57 5.42
C VAL A 115 -13.82 5.20 4.60
N ASP A 116 -14.76 5.89 5.26
CA ASP A 116 -15.89 6.54 4.60
C ASP A 116 -15.46 7.72 3.72
N ASN A 117 -14.27 8.28 3.93
CA ASN A 117 -13.69 9.29 3.07
C ASN A 117 -13.33 8.75 1.68
N PHE A 118 -13.30 7.43 1.48
CA PHE A 118 -12.89 6.80 0.22
C PHE A 118 -14.08 6.50 -0.71
N ASP A 119 -15.26 7.07 -0.42
CA ASP A 119 -16.44 6.97 -1.28
C ASP A 119 -16.47 8.04 -2.37
N PHE A 120 -15.63 7.85 -3.38
CA PHE A 120 -15.61 8.71 -4.55
C PHE A 120 -15.30 7.93 -5.82
N ASP A 121 -15.64 8.51 -6.97
CA ASP A 121 -15.30 7.98 -8.29
C ASP A 121 -13.92 8.46 -8.77
N LEU A 122 -13.44 7.90 -9.88
CA LEU A 122 -12.12 8.24 -10.43
C LEU A 122 -12.01 9.72 -10.83
N ALA A 123 -13.09 10.33 -11.33
CA ALA A 123 -13.07 11.72 -11.75
C ALA A 123 -12.87 12.66 -10.56
N THR A 124 -13.54 12.36 -9.45
CA THR A 124 -13.40 13.05 -8.17
C THR A 124 -12.02 12.80 -7.56
N ALA A 125 -11.54 11.55 -7.62
CA ALA A 125 -10.20 11.19 -7.15
C ALA A 125 -9.13 12.05 -7.84
N ARG A 126 -9.18 12.19 -9.17
CA ARG A 126 -8.21 12.99 -9.93
C ARG A 126 -8.25 14.50 -9.62
N GLN A 127 -9.33 14.99 -9.02
CA GLN A 127 -9.43 16.39 -8.57
C GLN A 127 -8.95 16.59 -7.14
N GLN A 128 -9.13 15.59 -6.27
CA GLN A 128 -8.86 15.69 -4.84
C GLN A 128 -7.48 15.16 -4.45
N LEU A 129 -7.00 14.13 -5.14
CA LEU A 129 -5.70 13.52 -4.90
C LEU A 129 -4.61 14.37 -5.55
N ALA A 130 -3.55 14.61 -4.79
CA ALA A 130 -2.40 15.36 -5.27
C ALA A 130 -1.12 14.54 -5.13
N ALA A 131 -0.50 14.16 -6.25
CA ALA A 131 0.84 13.61 -6.23
C ALA A 131 1.90 14.70 -5.96
N THR A 132 2.86 14.40 -5.11
CA THR A 132 4.09 15.19 -4.97
C THR A 132 4.97 14.98 -6.21
N PRO A 133 5.87 15.93 -6.54
CA PRO A 133 6.89 15.71 -7.55
C PRO A 133 7.66 14.40 -7.29
N SER A 134 7.88 13.62 -8.34
CA SER A 134 8.68 12.41 -8.24
C SER A 134 10.15 12.76 -8.02
N HIS A 135 10.85 11.94 -7.25
CA HIS A 135 12.28 12.06 -7.01
C HIS A 135 12.93 10.68 -6.92
N VAL A 136 14.25 10.62 -7.02
CA VAL A 136 15.01 9.38 -6.85
C VAL A 136 15.24 9.17 -5.35
N GLY A 137 14.73 8.07 -4.81
CA GLY A 137 14.94 7.65 -3.42
C GLY A 137 16.36 7.16 -3.16
N THR A 138 16.67 6.86 -1.89
CA THR A 138 18.01 6.43 -1.46
C THR A 138 18.49 5.15 -2.15
N ASP A 139 17.54 4.32 -2.59
CA ASP A 139 17.80 3.02 -3.20
C ASP A 139 17.78 3.08 -4.73
N GLY A 140 17.81 4.30 -5.30
CA GLY A 140 17.82 4.53 -6.76
C GLY A 140 16.47 4.38 -7.45
N GLN A 141 15.41 4.04 -6.71
CA GLN A 141 14.05 3.94 -7.22
C GLN A 141 13.40 5.32 -7.36
N THR A 142 12.60 5.53 -8.41
CA THR A 142 11.76 6.72 -8.53
C THR A 142 10.57 6.59 -7.58
N VAL A 143 10.38 7.57 -6.70
CA VAL A 143 9.33 7.59 -5.68
C VAL A 143 8.53 8.88 -5.73
N CYS A 144 7.27 8.81 -5.30
CA CYS A 144 6.42 9.96 -5.04
C CYS A 144 5.42 9.62 -3.94
N ALA A 145 4.71 10.62 -3.44
CA ALA A 145 3.61 10.43 -2.51
C ALA A 145 2.32 10.99 -3.10
N VAL A 146 1.19 10.33 -2.86
CA VAL A 146 -0.14 10.91 -3.09
C VAL A 146 -0.71 11.34 -1.75
N VAL A 147 -1.10 12.61 -1.67
CA VAL A 147 -1.71 13.19 -0.47
C VAL A 147 -3.22 13.12 -0.61
N VAL A 148 -3.87 12.53 0.40
CA VAL A 148 -5.32 12.40 0.52
C VAL A 148 -5.78 13.28 1.68
N PRO A 149 -6.51 14.38 1.44
CA PRO A 149 -7.14 15.13 2.51
C PRO A 149 -8.28 14.28 3.12
N LEU A 150 -8.36 14.21 4.44
CA LEU A 150 -9.37 13.45 5.16
C LEU A 150 -10.20 14.36 6.04
N ALA A 151 -11.52 14.21 5.95
CA ALA A 151 -12.43 14.76 6.94
C ALA A 151 -12.38 13.90 8.21
N ASP A 152 -12.33 14.55 9.36
CA ASP A 152 -12.43 13.86 10.64
C ASP A 152 -13.83 13.22 10.79
N PRO A 153 -13.93 11.90 10.97
CA PRO A 153 -15.20 11.21 11.20
C PRO A 153 -15.96 11.72 12.45
N GLY A 154 -15.25 12.32 13.41
CA GLY A 154 -15.84 12.98 14.59
C GLY A 154 -16.45 14.36 14.31
N GLY A 155 -16.26 14.90 13.10
CA GLY A 155 -16.79 16.20 12.68
C GLY A 155 -15.94 17.41 13.07
N ASP A 156 -14.69 17.22 13.53
CA ASP A 156 -13.79 18.35 13.79
C ASP A 156 -13.16 18.86 12.48
N GLU A 157 -13.76 19.91 11.90
CA GLU A 157 -13.25 20.58 10.69
C GLU A 157 -11.84 21.18 10.86
N ARG A 158 -11.34 21.32 12.09
CA ARG A 158 -9.99 21.83 12.38
C ARG A 158 -8.93 20.73 12.44
N ALA A 159 -9.33 19.47 12.52
CA ALA A 159 -8.43 18.34 12.43
C ALA A 159 -7.97 18.18 10.97
N ALA A 160 -6.96 18.95 10.56
CA ALA A 160 -6.33 18.79 9.26
C ALA A 160 -5.53 17.48 9.24
N VAL A 161 -6.16 16.39 8.80
CA VAL A 161 -5.55 15.06 8.68
C VAL A 161 -5.31 14.76 7.21
N PHE A 162 -4.08 14.34 6.92
CA PHE A 162 -3.70 13.88 5.59
C PHE A 162 -3.22 12.44 5.66
N LEU A 163 -3.74 11.59 4.78
CA LEU A 163 -3.14 10.30 4.50
C LEU A 163 -2.14 10.47 3.34
N GLU A 164 -0.92 10.04 3.55
CA GLU A 164 0.11 9.98 2.52
C GLU A 164 0.28 8.53 2.06
N ILE A 165 0.08 8.31 0.76
CA ILE A 165 0.31 7.02 0.09
C ILE A 165 1.65 7.11 -0.63
N MET A 166 2.66 6.42 -0.10
CA MET A 166 3.98 6.40 -0.72
C MET A 166 4.01 5.39 -1.86
N LEU A 167 4.51 5.81 -3.02
CA LEU A 167 4.57 5.04 -4.24
C LEU A 167 6.02 4.95 -4.75
N ALA A 168 6.37 3.82 -5.34
CA ALA A 168 7.62 3.59 -6.05
C ALA A 168 7.35 3.04 -7.46
N ARG A 169 8.19 3.42 -8.43
CA ARG A 169 8.23 2.75 -9.74
C ARG A 169 8.95 1.42 -9.59
N GLU A 170 8.26 0.35 -9.94
CA GLU A 170 8.73 -1.03 -9.86
C GLU A 170 8.81 -1.67 -11.24
N LYS A 171 9.88 -2.43 -11.51
CA LYS A 171 10.06 -3.09 -12.81
C LYS A 171 9.15 -4.31 -12.94
N ALA A 172 8.61 -4.51 -14.15
CA ALA A 172 7.82 -5.71 -14.47
C ALA A 172 8.59 -6.99 -14.12
N GLY A 173 7.89 -8.07 -13.77
CA GLY A 173 8.48 -9.41 -13.66
C GLY A 173 9.54 -9.57 -12.56
N ASP A 174 9.79 -8.55 -11.75
CA ASP A 174 10.86 -8.59 -10.78
C ASP A 174 10.47 -9.49 -9.59
N ARG A 175 11.05 -10.70 -9.60
CA ARG A 175 11.00 -11.66 -8.49
C ARG A 175 12.22 -11.52 -7.56
N GLY A 176 12.97 -10.42 -7.64
CA GLY A 176 14.23 -10.26 -6.89
C GLY A 176 15.41 -11.01 -7.50
N ALA A 177 15.31 -11.39 -8.78
CA ALA A 177 16.41 -11.95 -9.55
C ALA A 177 16.81 -10.93 -10.62
N ALA A 178 18.10 -10.58 -10.67
CA ALA A 178 18.72 -9.77 -11.70
C ALA A 178 18.52 -10.44 -13.07
N GLY A 179 17.36 -10.20 -13.68
CA GLY A 179 16.88 -10.91 -14.85
C GLY A 179 15.88 -10.02 -15.58
N SER A 180 16.44 -9.20 -16.47
CA SER A 180 15.81 -8.28 -17.41
C SER A 180 14.35 -8.61 -17.77
N SER A 181 13.42 -7.87 -17.18
CA SER A 181 12.15 -7.58 -17.83
C SER A 181 12.34 -6.45 -18.85
N ASN A 182 11.37 -6.24 -19.74
CA ASN A 182 11.38 -5.27 -20.86
C ASN A 182 11.55 -3.77 -20.47
N GLY A 183 12.17 -3.44 -19.35
CA GLY A 183 12.41 -2.07 -18.88
C GLY A 183 11.17 -1.32 -18.44
N LYS A 184 9.98 -1.93 -18.55
CA LYS A 184 8.70 -1.32 -18.15
C LYS A 184 8.61 -1.22 -16.63
N GLU A 185 8.19 -0.05 -16.17
CA GLU A 185 8.05 0.29 -14.76
C GLU A 185 6.63 0.72 -14.43
N PHE A 186 6.12 0.32 -13.27
CA PHE A 186 4.75 0.56 -12.84
C PHE A 186 4.75 1.20 -11.46
N TRP A 187 3.85 2.16 -11.22
CA TRP A 187 3.66 2.71 -9.88
C TRP A 187 3.05 1.68 -8.95
N ARG A 188 3.68 1.46 -7.79
CA ARG A 188 3.24 0.51 -6.78
C ARG A 188 3.36 1.12 -5.39
N VAL A 189 2.56 0.63 -4.45
CA VAL A 189 2.37 1.16 -3.10
C VAL A 189 3.42 0.58 -2.16
N VAL A 190 4.17 1.46 -1.51
CA VAL A 190 5.19 1.10 -0.53
C VAL A 190 4.59 1.08 0.88
N GLN A 191 3.90 2.16 1.26
CA GLN A 191 3.39 2.34 2.60
C GLN A 191 2.27 3.38 2.66
N LEU A 192 1.55 3.34 3.78
CA LEU A 192 0.55 4.33 4.18
C LEU A 192 1.00 5.01 5.48
N GLN A 193 0.86 6.32 5.57
CA GLN A 193 1.15 7.06 6.80
C GLN A 193 0.23 8.27 6.96
N PHE A 194 -0.15 8.59 8.19
CA PHE A 194 -0.84 9.84 8.49
C PHE A 194 0.18 10.95 8.75
N GLU A 195 -0.11 12.12 8.21
CA GLU A 195 0.64 13.33 8.46
C GLU A 195 -0.30 14.39 9.04
N THR A 196 0.18 15.06 10.10
CA THR A 196 -0.57 16.14 10.77
C THR A 196 0.06 17.52 10.53
N ARG A 197 1.22 17.58 9.84
CA ARG A 197 2.03 18.82 9.76
C ARG A 197 2.30 19.35 8.35
N ARG A 198 1.79 18.74 7.28
CA ARG A 198 1.98 19.30 5.94
C ARG A 198 0.93 20.37 5.63
N ARG A 199 1.41 21.59 5.36
CA ARG A 199 0.71 22.53 4.48
C ARG A 199 0.48 21.78 3.17
N PRO A 200 -0.75 21.76 2.60
CA PRO A 200 -0.99 21.05 1.35
C PRO A 200 0.02 21.49 0.29
N PRO A 201 0.54 20.57 -0.55
CA PRO A 201 1.37 20.98 -1.68
C PRO A 201 0.61 22.06 -2.45
N GLN A 202 1.30 23.16 -2.81
CA GLN A 202 0.74 24.25 -3.60
C GLN A 202 0.39 23.74 -5.00
N ALA A 203 -0.72 23.02 -5.12
CA ALA A 203 -1.34 22.61 -6.36
C ALA A 203 -2.84 22.81 -6.17
N ALA A 204 -3.33 23.90 -6.77
CA ALA A 204 -4.74 24.18 -7.05
C ALA A 204 -5.74 23.93 -5.90
N LEU A 205 -5.70 24.76 -4.85
CA LEU A 205 -6.97 25.14 -4.23
C LEU A 205 -7.76 25.91 -5.31
N PRO A 206 -8.94 25.44 -5.78
CA PRO A 206 -9.84 26.35 -6.46
C PRO A 206 -10.12 27.47 -5.47
N LEU A 207 -9.79 28.70 -5.85
CA LEU A 207 -10.22 29.89 -5.14
C LEU A 207 -11.74 29.77 -5.01
N LEU A 208 -12.21 29.49 -3.80
CA LEU A 208 -13.63 29.60 -3.49
C LEU A 208 -14.05 31.00 -3.93
N PRO A 209 -15.09 31.14 -4.78
CA PRO A 209 -15.54 32.46 -5.19
C PRO A 209 -15.94 33.19 -3.91
N HIS A 210 -15.22 34.27 -3.60
CA HIS A 210 -15.63 35.20 -2.58
C HIS A 210 -17.06 35.62 -2.89
N SER A 211 -17.97 35.25 -1.99
CA SER A 211 -19.34 35.72 -1.98
C SER A 211 -19.31 37.24 -2.06
N LEU A 212 -19.68 37.78 -3.23
CA LEU A 212 -20.10 39.16 -3.37
C LEU A 212 -21.42 39.27 -2.60
N THR A 213 -21.35 39.70 -1.34
CA THR A 213 -22.51 40.29 -0.67
C THR A 213 -22.70 41.73 -1.16
N PRO A 214 -23.97 42.15 -1.38
CA PRO A 214 -24.32 43.45 -1.95
C PRO A 214 -24.02 44.64 -1.04
#